data_AF-A0A673LIL9-F1
#
_entry.id   AF-A0A673LIL9-F1
#
_cell.length_a   1.000
_cell.length_b   1.000
_cell.length_c   1.000
_cell.angle_alpha   90.00
_cell.angle_beta   90.00
_cell.angle_gamma   90.00
#
_symmetry.space_group_name_H-M   'P 1'
#
loop_
_entity.id
_entity.type
_entity.pdbx_description
1 polymer ?
#
loop_
_entity_poly.entity_id
_entity_poly.type
_entity_poly.pdbx_seq_one_letter_code
_entity_poly.pdbx_strand_id
1 'polypeptide(L)'
;MFFPKKGLKAGSLHFPGTVSTYQGESAVVREVEPENYNYSNETAWRENVDKVMKSWFGEQDLDFVSMYFGEPDSTGHKYGPDSPQRRAMVRQVDRTVGYLRSTAEKNGLSERLNIIITADHGMSTVYRNGLVDEIVLSKIPGFSFRDLDFHIVDFGPCNNPAVKVYILGADGFNKYAFVHVPLYSVFLQYFPVQFHKGEHGYDNQALDMKPFFRAMGPDFQKNLEVGPFETVNIYPLMCHLLKITPEPNDGHLNATRHMLTSSIQTESSSGDDILSSVFIGLGSVAGFLFIVFVVLLSRGIHKRRGNKSR
;
A
#
# COMPACT_ATOMS: atom_id res chain seq x y z
N MET A 1 -7.34 -2.47 -2.64
CA MET A 1 -8.50 -1.90 -1.93
C MET A 1 -8.97 -2.89 -0.88
N PHE A 2 -9.14 -2.46 0.36
CA PHE A 2 -9.53 -3.36 1.46
C PHE A 2 -11.05 -3.42 1.57
N PHE A 3 -11.62 -4.54 1.14
CA PHE A 3 -13.02 -4.87 1.40
C PHE A 3 -13.01 -6.05 2.35
N PRO A 4 -13.38 -5.87 3.62
CA PRO A 4 -13.36 -7.00 4.53
C PRO A 4 -14.43 -8.00 4.10
N LYS A 5 -13.99 -9.11 3.53
CA LYS A 5 -14.79 -10.32 3.49
C LYS A 5 -15.02 -10.77 4.94
N LYS A 6 -16.18 -11.37 5.21
CA LYS A 6 -16.64 -11.90 6.53
C LYS A 6 -17.47 -10.99 7.43
N GLY A 7 -18.25 -10.07 6.86
CA GLY A 7 -19.31 -9.37 7.61
C GLY A 7 -18.83 -8.24 8.52
N LEU A 8 -17.56 -7.83 8.38
CA LEU A 8 -17.10 -6.56 8.94
C LEU A 8 -17.62 -5.40 8.08
N LYS A 9 -17.89 -4.27 8.72
CA LYS A 9 -18.40 -3.07 8.08
C LYS A 9 -17.24 -2.13 7.76
N ALA A 10 -17.04 -1.82 6.48
CA ALA A 10 -16.01 -0.89 6.03
C ALA A 10 -16.59 0.44 5.55
N GLY A 11 -15.93 1.53 5.94
CA GLY A 11 -16.15 2.88 5.41
C GLY A 11 -15.00 3.32 4.52
N SER A 12 -15.27 4.17 3.53
CA SER A 12 -14.21 4.80 2.72
C SER A 12 -14.52 6.27 2.45
N LEU A 13 -13.63 7.15 2.87
CA LEU A 13 -13.73 8.59 2.70
C LEU A 13 -12.57 9.08 1.82
N HIS A 14 -12.88 9.49 0.59
CA HIS A 14 -11.94 10.10 -0.37
C HIS A 14 -10.77 9.21 -0.80
N PHE A 15 -10.70 7.96 -0.32
CA PHE A 15 -9.59 7.08 -0.63
C PHE A 15 -9.62 6.64 -2.10
N PRO A 16 -8.48 6.55 -2.82
CA PRO A 16 -8.45 6.01 -4.17
C PRO A 16 -9.11 4.63 -4.25
N GLY A 17 -10.16 4.54 -5.07
CA GLY A 17 -11.00 3.36 -5.18
C GLY A 17 -12.34 3.47 -4.46
N THR A 18 -12.64 4.50 -3.67
CA THR A 18 -13.91 4.65 -2.92
C THR A 18 -15.18 4.42 -3.78
N VAL A 19 -15.17 4.84 -5.05
CA VAL A 19 -16.28 4.60 -6.02
C VAL A 19 -16.33 3.16 -6.54
N SER A 20 -15.19 2.48 -6.53
CA SER A 20 -15.00 1.17 -7.16
C SER A 20 -15.72 0.06 -6.41
N THR A 21 -16.10 -0.96 -7.16
CA THR A 21 -16.49 -2.27 -6.63
C THR A 21 -15.38 -3.27 -6.93
N TYR A 22 -15.22 -4.28 -6.07
CA TYR A 22 -14.30 -5.38 -6.31
C TYR A 22 -15.01 -6.69 -6.05
N GLN A 23 -15.05 -7.56 -7.05
CA GLN A 23 -15.82 -8.82 -6.99
C GLN A 23 -17.30 -8.62 -6.62
N GLY A 24 -17.88 -7.47 -7.02
CA GLY A 24 -19.27 -7.11 -6.70
C GLY A 24 -19.48 -6.46 -5.33
N GLU A 25 -18.44 -6.36 -4.50
CA GLU A 25 -18.52 -5.78 -3.16
C GLU A 25 -18.06 -4.32 -3.14
N SER A 26 -18.60 -3.53 -2.20
CA SER A 26 -18.18 -2.15 -1.92
C SER A 26 -18.18 -1.86 -0.42
N ALA A 27 -17.57 -0.73 -0.01
CA ALA A 27 -17.68 -0.24 1.35
C ALA A 27 -19.16 0.03 1.70
N VAL A 28 -19.58 -0.27 2.94
CA VAL A 28 -20.98 -0.13 3.38
C VAL A 28 -21.40 1.34 3.45
N VAL A 29 -20.45 2.22 3.77
CA VAL A 29 -20.58 3.65 3.64
C VAL A 29 -19.39 4.22 2.90
N ARG A 30 -19.64 5.18 2.03
CA ARG A 30 -18.61 5.79 1.21
C ARG A 30 -18.92 7.23 0.88
N GLU A 31 -17.89 8.05 0.84
CA GLU A 31 -17.98 9.43 0.43
C GLU A 31 -16.81 9.77 -0.48
N VAL A 32 -17.15 10.33 -1.63
CA VAL A 32 -16.20 10.74 -2.66
C VAL A 32 -16.13 12.25 -2.65
N GLU A 33 -15.00 12.77 -3.10
CA GLU A 33 -14.77 14.19 -3.18
C GLU A 33 -15.86 14.86 -4.04
N PRO A 34 -16.48 15.95 -3.58
CA PRO A 34 -17.41 16.72 -4.40
C PRO A 34 -16.68 17.37 -5.59
N GLU A 35 -17.45 17.80 -6.59
CA GLU A 35 -16.89 18.60 -7.68
C GLU A 35 -16.17 19.84 -7.13
N ASN A 36 -14.96 20.11 -7.66
CA ASN A 36 -14.10 21.22 -7.22
C ASN A 36 -13.70 21.15 -5.73
N TYR A 37 -13.52 19.94 -5.18
CA TYR A 37 -13.07 19.77 -3.80
C TYR A 37 -11.76 20.52 -3.51
N ASN A 38 -11.80 21.39 -2.51
CA ASN A 38 -10.62 22.10 -2.04
C ASN A 38 -9.86 21.20 -1.06
N TYR A 39 -8.84 20.52 -1.59
CA TYR A 39 -7.99 19.65 -0.79
C TYR A 39 -7.27 20.36 0.36
N SER A 40 -7.12 21.68 0.35
CA SER A 40 -6.44 22.44 1.41
C SER A 40 -7.36 22.96 2.53
N ASN A 41 -8.66 22.62 2.52
CA ASN A 41 -9.64 23.16 3.47
C ASN A 41 -9.61 22.43 4.84
N GLU A 42 -8.94 23.03 5.85
CA GLU A 42 -8.85 22.46 7.21
C GLU A 42 -10.22 22.25 7.87
N THR A 43 -11.22 23.09 7.61
CA THR A 43 -12.55 22.94 8.19
C THR A 43 -13.23 21.68 7.67
N ALA A 44 -13.19 21.46 6.35
CA ALA A 44 -13.73 20.25 5.74
C ALA A 44 -13.01 18.98 6.24
N TRP A 45 -11.69 19.05 6.45
CA TRP A 45 -10.94 17.95 7.06
C TRP A 45 -11.43 17.62 8.47
N ARG A 46 -11.72 18.64 9.30
CA ARG A 46 -12.24 18.45 10.66
C ARG A 46 -13.65 17.86 10.66
N GLU A 47 -14.51 18.31 9.75
CA GLU A 47 -15.84 17.74 9.56
C GLU A 47 -15.78 16.26 9.16
N ASN A 48 -14.83 15.90 8.28
CA ASN A 48 -14.58 14.52 7.89
C ASN A 48 -14.05 13.67 9.06
N VAL A 49 -13.15 14.22 9.88
CA VAL A 49 -12.69 13.57 11.11
C VAL A 49 -13.85 13.33 12.07
N ASP A 50 -14.71 14.33 12.28
CA ASP A 50 -15.86 14.22 13.18
C ASP A 50 -16.86 13.18 12.68
N LYS A 51 -17.14 13.17 11.38
CA LYS A 51 -17.97 12.15 10.72
C LYS A 51 -17.42 10.75 10.95
N VAL A 52 -16.13 10.53 10.69
CA VAL A 52 -15.49 9.22 10.84
C VAL A 52 -15.48 8.77 12.30
N MET A 53 -15.03 9.61 13.22
CA MET A 53 -14.84 9.21 14.62
C MET A 53 -16.16 9.12 15.38
N LYS A 54 -17.06 10.10 15.20
CA LYS A 54 -18.33 10.12 15.93
C LYS A 54 -19.37 9.22 15.28
N SER A 55 -19.63 9.40 13.98
CA SER A 55 -20.74 8.68 13.34
C SER A 55 -20.29 7.28 12.90
N TRP A 56 -19.23 7.17 12.11
CA TRP A 56 -18.88 5.89 11.50
C TRP A 56 -18.35 4.88 12.53
N PHE A 57 -17.37 5.24 13.36
CA PHE A 57 -16.88 4.37 14.43
C PHE A 57 -17.75 4.37 15.69
N GLY A 58 -18.38 5.49 16.03
CA GLY A 58 -19.15 5.64 17.26
C GLY A 58 -20.59 5.14 17.18
N GLU A 59 -21.32 5.47 16.11
CA GLU A 59 -22.76 5.19 15.97
C GLU A 59 -23.03 3.99 15.07
N GLN A 60 -22.34 3.90 13.93
CA GLN A 60 -22.55 2.86 12.91
C GLN A 60 -21.73 1.59 13.18
N ASP A 61 -20.75 1.71 14.07
CA ASP A 61 -19.89 0.61 14.53
C ASP A 61 -19.19 -0.06 13.33
N LEU A 62 -18.46 0.74 12.55
CA LEU A 62 -17.59 0.26 11.50
C LEU A 62 -16.32 -0.37 12.07
N ASP A 63 -15.83 -1.41 11.42
CA ASP A 63 -14.61 -2.13 11.78
C ASP A 63 -13.37 -1.54 11.10
N PHE A 64 -13.55 -0.96 9.91
CA PHE A 64 -12.46 -0.39 9.12
C PHE A 64 -12.91 0.90 8.43
N VAL A 65 -12.03 1.91 8.43
CA VAL A 65 -12.23 3.12 7.63
C VAL A 65 -10.92 3.50 6.94
N SER A 66 -10.97 3.69 5.62
CA SER A 66 -9.91 4.39 4.88
C SER A 66 -10.28 5.85 4.71
N MET A 67 -9.33 6.75 5.01
CA MET A 67 -9.51 8.20 4.89
C MET A 67 -8.31 8.81 4.17
N TYR A 68 -8.55 9.71 3.22
CA TYR A 68 -7.52 10.36 2.42
C TYR A 68 -7.53 11.88 2.57
N PHE A 69 -6.32 12.47 2.57
CA PHE A 69 -6.08 13.90 2.48
C PHE A 69 -5.11 14.17 1.32
N GLY A 70 -5.47 15.07 0.41
CA GLY A 70 -4.64 15.41 -0.77
C GLY A 70 -3.49 16.38 -0.51
N GLU A 71 -3.24 16.74 0.75
CA GLU A 71 -2.13 17.59 1.18
C GLU A 71 -1.17 16.78 2.06
N PRO A 72 0.14 17.06 2.03
CA PRO A 72 0.78 18.25 1.45
C PRO A 72 1.18 18.13 -0.03
N ASP A 73 0.70 17.11 -0.74
CA ASP A 73 1.07 16.82 -2.13
C ASP A 73 0.76 17.98 -3.08
N SER A 74 -0.49 18.47 -3.06
CA SER A 74 -0.95 19.57 -3.93
C SER A 74 -0.08 20.83 -3.75
N THR A 75 0.23 21.19 -2.50
CA THR A 75 1.13 22.31 -2.19
C THR A 75 2.57 22.02 -2.62
N GLY A 76 3.02 20.78 -2.48
CA GLY A 76 4.33 20.29 -2.91
C GLY A 76 4.55 20.44 -4.42
N HIS A 77 3.59 20.02 -5.24
CA HIS A 77 3.61 20.24 -6.70
C HIS A 77 3.73 21.72 -7.06
N LYS A 78 2.90 22.56 -6.44
CA LYS A 78 2.82 23.99 -6.79
C LYS A 78 4.06 24.79 -6.39
N TYR A 79 4.64 24.51 -5.23
CA TYR A 79 5.69 25.34 -4.65
C TYR A 79 7.05 24.65 -4.47
N GLY A 80 7.10 23.32 -4.54
CA GLY A 80 8.29 22.50 -4.26
C GLY A 80 8.35 21.97 -2.82
N PRO A 81 9.04 20.84 -2.58
CA PRO A 81 9.05 20.15 -1.29
C PRO A 81 9.68 20.94 -0.14
N ASP A 82 10.62 21.86 -0.43
CA ASP A 82 11.32 22.66 0.59
C ASP A 82 10.70 24.05 0.81
N SER A 83 9.59 24.35 0.14
CA SER A 83 8.97 25.66 0.17
C SER A 83 8.40 26.04 1.55
N PRO A 84 8.43 27.34 1.93
CA PRO A 84 7.72 27.83 3.11
C PRO A 84 6.22 27.50 3.11
N GLN A 85 5.60 27.46 1.93
CA GLN A 85 4.20 27.12 1.70
C GLN A 85 3.93 25.66 2.09
N ARG A 86 4.72 24.71 1.57
CA ARG A 86 4.57 23.30 1.96
C ARG A 86 4.88 23.09 3.44
N ARG A 87 5.85 23.82 4.01
CA ARG A 87 6.10 23.79 5.46
C ARG A 87 4.89 24.26 6.27
N ALA A 88 4.21 25.31 5.83
CA ALA A 88 2.97 25.77 6.46
C ALA A 88 1.84 24.74 6.32
N MET A 89 1.73 24.11 5.15
CA MET A 89 0.74 23.06 4.89
C MET A 89 0.99 21.81 5.76
N VAL A 90 2.24 21.37 5.93
CA VAL A 90 2.59 20.27 6.84
C VAL A 90 2.18 20.58 8.28
N ARG A 91 2.34 21.83 8.74
CA ARG A 91 1.82 22.25 10.07
C ARG A 91 0.30 22.19 10.14
N GLN A 92 -0.41 22.42 9.03
CA GLN A 92 -1.86 22.29 8.98
C GLN A 92 -2.28 20.82 9.08
N VAL A 93 -1.65 19.93 8.31
CA VAL A 93 -1.85 18.48 8.39
C VAL A 93 -1.58 17.96 9.79
N ASP A 94 -0.48 18.38 10.44
CA ASP A 94 -0.14 17.99 11.81
C ASP A 94 -1.23 18.40 12.83
N ARG A 95 -1.76 19.63 12.73
CA ARG A 95 -2.90 20.06 13.58
C ARG A 95 -4.13 19.19 13.37
N THR A 96 -4.40 18.78 12.12
CA THR A 96 -5.53 17.90 11.79
C THR A 96 -5.32 16.49 12.32
N VAL A 97 -4.10 15.94 12.25
CA VAL A 97 -3.76 14.67 12.88
C VAL A 97 -3.93 14.75 14.41
N GLY A 98 -3.52 15.86 15.02
CA GLY A 98 -3.78 16.13 16.44
C GLY A 98 -5.27 16.16 16.76
N TYR A 99 -6.07 16.84 15.92
CA TYR A 99 -7.52 16.88 16.06
C TYR A 99 -8.14 15.48 15.96
N LEU A 100 -7.75 14.70 14.95
CA LEU A 100 -8.18 13.31 14.74
C LEU A 100 -8.01 12.46 15.99
N ARG A 101 -6.82 12.51 16.60
CA ARG A 101 -6.52 11.77 17.83
C ARG A 101 -7.40 12.24 18.99
N SER A 102 -7.55 13.55 19.16
CA SER A 102 -8.38 14.12 20.23
C SER A 102 -9.87 13.78 20.06
N THR A 103 -10.35 13.72 18.81
CA THR A 103 -11.74 13.36 18.50
C THR A 103 -11.97 11.86 18.75
N ALA A 104 -11.02 11.00 18.39
CA ALA A 104 -11.10 9.58 18.73
C ALA A 104 -11.21 9.36 20.26
N GLU A 105 -10.39 10.07 21.05
CA GLU A 105 -10.42 10.01 22.51
C GLU A 105 -11.75 10.49 23.09
N LYS A 106 -12.24 11.66 22.65
CA LYS A 106 -13.52 12.23 23.10
C LYS A 106 -14.73 11.34 22.81
N ASN A 107 -14.64 10.49 21.78
CA ASN A 107 -15.68 9.54 21.41
C ASN A 107 -15.43 8.13 21.98
N GLY A 108 -14.53 7.99 22.98
CA GLY A 108 -14.30 6.73 23.69
C GLY A 108 -13.64 5.65 22.85
N LEU A 109 -12.89 6.02 21.80
CA LEU A 109 -12.27 5.06 20.87
C LEU A 109 -10.86 4.63 21.28
N SER A 110 -10.22 5.30 22.24
CA SER A 110 -8.79 5.13 22.56
C SER A 110 -8.35 3.70 22.83
N GLU A 111 -9.18 2.90 23.50
CA GLU A 111 -8.84 1.52 23.91
C GLU A 111 -9.25 0.47 22.88
N ARG A 112 -9.91 0.86 21.78
CA ARG A 112 -10.43 -0.08 20.77
C ARG A 112 -10.05 0.25 19.32
N LEU A 113 -9.52 1.44 19.06
CA LEU A 113 -9.21 1.90 17.71
C LEU A 113 -7.70 1.91 17.46
N ASN A 114 -7.29 1.17 16.44
CA ASN A 114 -5.98 1.28 15.83
C ASN A 114 -6.01 2.31 14.69
N ILE A 115 -5.07 3.24 14.69
CA ILE A 115 -4.92 4.29 13.69
C ILE A 115 -3.55 4.12 13.03
N ILE A 116 -3.55 3.88 11.72
CA ILE A 116 -2.36 3.89 10.87
C ILE A 116 -2.41 5.17 10.03
N ILE A 117 -1.32 5.94 10.06
CA ILE A 117 -1.12 7.15 9.27
C ILE A 117 0.09 6.91 8.39
N THR A 118 -0.09 7.06 7.08
CA THR A 118 0.96 6.87 6.10
C THR A 118 0.74 7.77 4.88
N ALA A 119 1.65 7.70 3.93
CA ALA A 119 1.55 8.36 2.63
C ALA A 119 1.73 7.32 1.51
N ASP A 120 1.24 7.65 0.34
CA ASP A 120 1.46 6.94 -0.92
C ASP A 120 2.91 7.06 -1.40
N HIS A 121 3.47 8.27 -1.36
CA HIS A 121 4.83 8.55 -1.80
C HIS A 121 5.44 9.78 -1.11
N GLY A 122 6.71 10.04 -1.41
CA GLY A 122 7.37 11.30 -1.08
C GLY A 122 7.26 12.35 -2.20
N MET A 123 8.17 13.32 -2.23
CA MET A 123 8.17 14.44 -3.18
C MET A 123 9.59 14.95 -3.38
N SER A 124 10.03 15.08 -4.64
CA SER A 124 11.34 15.62 -5.02
C SER A 124 11.20 16.99 -5.71
N THR A 125 12.20 17.84 -5.58
CA THR A 125 12.26 19.10 -6.34
C THR A 125 12.49 18.81 -7.82
N VAL A 126 11.81 19.55 -8.69
CA VAL A 126 12.07 19.57 -10.13
C VAL A 126 13.00 20.74 -10.45
N TYR A 127 14.21 20.44 -10.89
CA TYR A 127 15.19 21.43 -11.34
C TYR A 127 15.03 21.71 -12.85
N ARG A 128 15.26 22.96 -13.29
CA ARG A 128 15.18 23.40 -14.71
C ARG A 128 16.19 24.52 -15.01
N ASN A 129 16.25 24.97 -16.26
CA ASN A 129 16.99 26.14 -16.73
C ASN A 129 18.51 26.04 -16.48
N GLY A 130 19.11 24.92 -16.90
CA GLY A 130 20.56 24.69 -16.78
C GLY A 130 21.03 24.24 -15.39
N LEU A 131 20.11 24.00 -14.45
CA LEU A 131 20.43 23.33 -13.17
C LEU A 131 20.58 21.81 -13.32
N VAL A 132 20.07 21.26 -14.41
CA VAL A 132 20.10 19.84 -14.77
C VAL A 132 20.25 19.71 -16.28
N ASP A 133 20.73 18.55 -16.72
CA ASP A 133 20.82 18.22 -18.13
C ASP A 133 19.41 18.14 -18.76
N GLU A 134 19.26 18.72 -19.95
CA GLU A 134 17.99 18.75 -20.66
C GLU A 134 17.94 17.64 -21.72
N ILE A 135 16.95 16.77 -21.59
CA ILE A 135 16.67 15.73 -22.58
C ILE A 135 15.56 16.24 -23.49
N VAL A 136 15.94 16.61 -24.72
CA VAL A 136 14.98 16.99 -25.75
C VAL A 136 14.68 15.77 -26.60
N LEU A 137 13.49 15.17 -26.43
CA LEU A 137 13.14 13.89 -27.07
C LEU A 137 13.25 13.97 -28.60
N SER A 138 12.88 15.10 -29.20
CA SER A 138 12.98 15.32 -30.65
C SER A 138 14.41 15.41 -31.19
N LYS A 139 15.44 15.55 -30.32
CA LYS A 139 16.85 15.54 -30.70
C LYS A 139 17.48 14.14 -30.62
N ILE A 140 16.76 13.13 -30.11
CA ILE A 140 17.26 11.77 -30.04
C ILE A 140 17.30 11.19 -31.47
N PRO A 141 18.46 10.73 -31.98
CA PRO A 141 18.57 10.19 -33.33
C PRO A 141 17.60 9.02 -33.55
N GLY A 142 16.81 9.09 -34.62
CA GLY A 142 15.82 8.07 -34.96
C GLY A 142 14.50 8.17 -34.20
N PHE A 143 14.30 9.18 -33.36
CA PHE A 143 13.04 9.40 -32.65
C PHE A 143 11.88 9.72 -33.61
N SER A 144 10.77 9.01 -33.44
CA SER A 144 9.48 9.33 -34.02
C SER A 144 8.44 9.55 -32.92
N PHE A 145 7.48 10.44 -33.16
CA PHE A 145 6.32 10.59 -32.26
C PHE A 145 5.47 9.32 -32.17
N ARG A 146 5.63 8.38 -33.10
CA ARG A 146 4.99 7.06 -33.05
C ARG A 146 5.62 6.12 -32.02
N ASP A 147 6.83 6.43 -31.55
CA ASP A 147 7.56 5.63 -30.56
C ASP A 147 7.18 6.03 -29.12
N LEU A 148 6.40 7.10 -28.96
CA LEU A 148 5.91 7.55 -27.67
C LEU A 148 4.74 6.69 -27.22
N ASP A 149 4.94 5.97 -26.13
CA ASP A 149 3.84 5.42 -25.34
C ASP A 149 3.72 6.22 -24.04
N PHE A 150 2.55 6.83 -23.85
CA PHE A 150 2.25 7.63 -22.67
C PHE A 150 1.53 6.76 -21.67
N HIS A 151 2.19 6.48 -20.55
CA HIS A 151 1.52 5.84 -19.42
C HIS A 151 1.24 6.92 -18.39
N ILE A 152 -0.04 7.18 -18.18
CA ILE A 152 -0.49 7.92 -17.01
C ILE A 152 -0.37 6.93 -15.84
N VAL A 153 0.62 7.16 -14.98
CA VAL A 153 0.92 6.26 -13.87
C VAL A 153 0.45 6.79 -12.52
N ASP A 154 0.04 8.05 -12.48
CA ASP A 154 -0.46 8.69 -11.28
C ASP A 154 -1.60 9.65 -11.62
N PHE A 155 -2.68 9.52 -10.86
CA PHE A 155 -3.86 10.38 -10.93
C PHE A 155 -4.08 10.91 -9.51
N GLY A 156 -3.21 11.83 -9.11
CA GLY A 156 -3.34 12.54 -7.83
C GLY A 156 -4.52 13.53 -7.83
N PRO A 157 -4.86 14.06 -6.64
CA PRO A 157 -6.02 14.94 -6.41
C PRO A 157 -6.03 16.25 -7.22
N CYS A 158 -4.91 16.59 -7.86
CA CYS A 158 -4.73 17.82 -8.63
C CYS A 158 -5.26 17.78 -10.07
N ASN A 159 -5.95 16.72 -10.50
CA ASN A 159 -6.39 16.54 -11.91
C ASN A 159 -5.25 16.72 -12.92
N ASN A 160 -4.00 16.49 -12.50
CA ASN A 160 -2.83 16.64 -13.35
C ASN A 160 -2.04 15.32 -13.33
N PRO A 161 -2.01 14.58 -14.44
CA PRO A 161 -1.38 13.27 -14.47
C PRO A 161 0.14 13.42 -14.35
N ALA A 162 0.77 12.63 -13.48
CA ALA A 162 2.21 12.40 -13.60
C ALA A 162 2.42 11.57 -14.86
N VAL A 163 2.94 12.19 -15.91
CA VAL A 163 3.14 11.56 -17.21
C VAL A 163 4.50 10.86 -17.23
N LYS A 164 4.51 9.52 -17.24
CA LYS A 164 5.73 8.77 -17.59
C LYS A 164 5.80 8.63 -19.10
N VAL A 165 6.95 9.01 -19.66
CA VAL A 165 7.23 8.87 -21.08
C VAL A 165 8.14 7.69 -21.28
N TYR A 166 7.62 6.68 -21.98
CA TYR A 166 8.42 5.56 -22.46
C TYR A 166 8.66 5.74 -23.95
N ILE A 167 9.90 5.55 -24.39
CA ILE A 167 10.21 5.39 -25.81
C ILE A 167 10.28 3.89 -26.09
N LEU A 168 9.37 3.41 -26.93
CA LEU A 168 9.35 2.05 -27.41
C LEU A 168 10.52 1.81 -28.37
N GLY A 169 11.20 0.68 -28.19
CA GLY A 169 12.14 0.16 -29.16
C GLY A 169 11.42 -0.45 -30.37
N ALA A 170 12.16 -0.62 -31.47
CA ALA A 170 11.64 -1.24 -32.69
C ALA A 170 11.19 -2.71 -32.51
N ASP A 171 11.57 -3.34 -31.39
CA ASP A 171 11.18 -4.68 -30.93
C ASP A 171 9.94 -4.70 -30.03
N GLY A 172 9.34 -3.54 -29.74
CA GLY A 172 8.15 -3.39 -28.89
C GLY A 172 8.46 -3.40 -27.38
N PHE A 173 9.73 -3.46 -26.98
CA PHE A 173 10.14 -3.31 -25.58
C PHE A 173 10.56 -1.86 -25.29
N ASN A 174 10.36 -1.39 -24.06
CA ASN A 174 10.78 -0.04 -23.65
C ASN A 174 12.31 0.09 -23.79
N LYS A 175 12.76 0.89 -24.77
CA LYS A 175 14.19 1.11 -25.05
C LYS A 175 14.77 2.20 -24.14
N TYR A 176 13.95 3.19 -23.81
CA TYR A 176 14.25 4.20 -22.81
C TYR A 176 13.01 4.45 -21.96
N ALA A 177 13.13 4.20 -20.66
CA ALA A 177 12.19 4.72 -19.69
C ALA A 177 12.72 6.07 -19.21
N PHE A 178 12.08 7.17 -19.61
CA PHE A 178 12.25 8.42 -18.88
C PHE A 178 11.31 8.35 -17.69
N VAL A 179 11.70 7.52 -16.73
CA VAL A 179 11.28 7.70 -15.34
C VAL A 179 11.72 9.12 -15.05
N HIS A 180 10.84 9.99 -14.56
CA HIS A 180 11.27 11.28 -14.03
C HIS A 180 12.55 11.01 -13.24
N VAL A 181 13.67 11.63 -13.60
CA VAL A 181 14.95 11.50 -12.90
C VAL A 181 15.21 12.89 -12.35
N PRO A 182 15.47 13.07 -11.04
CA PRO A 182 15.54 14.42 -10.47
C PRO A 182 16.72 15.23 -11.06
N LEU A 183 17.63 14.55 -11.77
CA LEU A 183 18.81 15.08 -12.44
C LEU A 183 18.57 15.51 -13.90
N TYR A 184 17.36 15.35 -14.45
CA TYR A 184 17.08 15.69 -15.86
C TYR A 184 15.75 16.42 -16.02
N SER A 185 15.74 17.42 -16.91
CA SER A 185 14.51 18.04 -17.42
C SER A 185 14.16 17.44 -18.78
N VAL A 186 12.96 16.88 -18.93
CA VAL A 186 12.52 16.29 -20.20
C VAL A 186 11.64 17.28 -20.96
N PHE A 187 11.98 17.51 -22.23
CA PHE A 187 11.25 18.39 -23.14
C PHE A 187 10.73 17.62 -24.36
N LEU A 188 9.46 17.82 -24.68
CA LEU A 188 8.90 17.52 -25.98
C LEU A 188 9.08 18.75 -26.88
N GLN A 189 10.12 18.71 -27.72
CA GLN A 189 10.55 19.85 -28.53
C GLN A 189 10.89 21.08 -27.66
N TYR A 190 9.96 22.05 -27.54
CA TYR A 190 10.12 23.25 -26.71
C TYR A 190 9.27 23.23 -25.43
N PHE A 191 8.43 22.21 -25.25
CA PHE A 191 7.51 22.11 -24.12
C PHE A 191 8.09 21.20 -23.04
N PRO A 192 8.23 21.67 -21.78
CA PRO A 192 8.64 20.78 -20.70
C PRO A 192 7.54 19.76 -20.44
N VAL A 193 7.91 18.51 -20.17
CA VAL A 193 6.95 17.46 -19.78
C VAL A 193 6.57 17.60 -18.30
N GLN A 194 7.47 18.18 -17.50
CA GLN A 194 7.24 18.51 -16.10
C GLN A 194 6.80 19.98 -16.00
N PHE A 195 5.65 20.25 -15.36
CA PHE A 195 5.15 21.61 -15.17
C PHE A 195 5.25 22.09 -13.72
N HIS A 196 5.37 21.17 -12.76
CA HIS A 196 5.43 21.45 -11.33
C HIS A 196 6.84 21.73 -10.79
N LYS A 197 6.90 22.31 -9.58
CA LYS A 197 8.15 22.59 -8.84
C LYS A 197 8.56 21.43 -7.95
N GLY A 198 7.60 20.62 -7.50
CA GLY A 198 7.82 19.32 -6.91
C GLY A 198 7.18 18.26 -7.80
N GLU A 199 7.74 17.05 -7.82
CA GLU A 199 7.14 15.89 -8.47
C GLU A 199 7.41 14.61 -7.68
N HIS A 200 6.75 13.52 -8.08
CA HIS A 200 7.00 12.17 -7.58
C HIS A 200 6.98 11.13 -8.72
N GLY A 201 7.01 9.84 -8.37
CA GLY A 201 7.03 8.74 -9.34
C GLY A 201 8.42 8.34 -9.84
N TYR A 202 9.48 8.89 -9.22
CA TYR A 202 10.89 8.52 -9.40
C TYR A 202 11.18 7.11 -8.86
N ASP A 203 12.43 6.66 -8.96
CA ASP A 203 12.90 5.40 -8.34
C ASP A 203 12.50 5.36 -6.85
N ASN A 204 11.84 4.29 -6.44
CA ASN A 204 11.38 4.12 -5.08
C ASN A 204 12.53 3.96 -4.08
N GLN A 205 13.77 3.71 -4.52
CA GLN A 205 14.96 3.71 -3.69
C GLN A 205 15.43 5.12 -3.30
N ALA A 206 15.02 6.16 -4.03
CA ALA A 206 15.35 7.53 -3.70
C ALA A 206 14.73 7.93 -2.36
N LEU A 207 15.51 8.59 -1.50
CA LEU A 207 15.05 8.99 -0.16
C LEU A 207 13.85 9.93 -0.24
N ASP A 208 13.84 10.85 -1.20
CA ASP A 208 12.75 11.80 -1.41
C ASP A 208 11.43 11.13 -1.79
N MET A 209 11.45 9.87 -2.25
CA MET A 209 10.25 9.10 -2.58
C MET A 209 9.71 8.28 -1.41
N LYS A 210 10.45 8.18 -0.30
CA LYS A 210 10.04 7.34 0.83
C LYS A 210 8.86 7.98 1.56
N PRO A 211 7.70 7.29 1.65
CA PRO A 211 6.60 7.77 2.48
C PRO A 211 6.94 7.62 3.97
N PHE A 212 6.15 8.27 4.83
CA PHE A 212 6.23 8.06 6.27
C PHE A 212 5.22 7.00 6.72
N PHE A 213 5.45 6.42 7.90
CA PHE A 213 4.52 5.52 8.55
C PHE A 213 4.47 5.81 10.06
N ARG A 214 3.27 5.88 10.61
CA ARG A 214 3.03 5.98 12.05
C ARG A 214 1.79 5.18 12.40
N ALA A 215 1.89 4.36 13.44
CA ALA A 215 0.75 3.62 13.96
C ALA A 215 0.57 3.90 15.45
N MET A 216 -0.68 3.83 15.92
CA MET A 216 -1.04 3.96 17.32
C MET A 216 -2.34 3.23 17.60
N GLY A 217 -2.52 2.75 18.83
CA GLY A 217 -3.72 2.02 19.24
C GLY A 217 -3.38 0.96 20.27
N PRO A 218 -4.38 0.19 20.74
CA PRO A 218 -4.20 -0.84 21.76
C PRO A 218 -3.28 -1.99 21.31
N ASP A 219 -3.23 -2.29 20.01
CA ASP A 219 -2.47 -3.45 19.50
C ASP A 219 -1.02 -3.12 19.13
N PHE A 220 -0.66 -1.84 19.11
CA PHE A 220 0.69 -1.38 18.80
C PHE A 220 1.52 -1.13 20.06
N GLN A 221 2.81 -1.46 19.99
CA GLN A 221 3.76 -1.08 21.03
C GLN A 221 3.87 0.44 21.15
N LYS A 222 3.96 0.92 22.38
CA LYS A 222 4.06 2.36 22.67
C LYS A 222 5.52 2.81 22.57
N ASN A 223 5.76 3.99 21.98
CA ASN A 223 7.06 4.63 21.87
C ASN A 223 8.14 3.76 21.19
N LEU A 224 7.72 2.93 20.23
CA LEU A 224 8.61 2.12 19.44
C LEU A 224 8.97 2.85 18.14
N GLU A 225 10.27 2.99 17.89
CA GLU A 225 10.81 3.36 16.58
C GLU A 225 11.27 2.08 15.86
N VAL A 226 10.97 1.98 14.57
CA VAL A 226 11.27 0.79 13.77
C VAL A 226 12.03 1.17 12.50
N GLY A 227 12.81 0.23 11.98
CA GLY A 227 13.47 0.39 10.69
C GLY A 227 12.47 0.46 9.52
N PRO A 228 12.95 0.85 8.33
CA PRO A 228 12.11 0.95 7.14
C PRO A 228 11.58 -0.43 6.71
N PHE A 229 10.40 -0.42 6.11
CA PHE A 229 9.77 -1.59 5.48
C PHE A 229 8.93 -1.14 4.29
N GLU A 230 8.66 -2.06 3.36
CA GLU A 230 7.87 -1.76 2.15
C GLU A 230 6.37 -1.64 2.46
N THR A 231 5.68 -0.68 1.86
CA THR A 231 4.25 -0.38 2.11
C THR A 231 3.31 -1.54 1.77
N VAL A 232 3.73 -2.46 0.89
CA VAL A 232 2.99 -3.70 0.60
C VAL A 232 2.72 -4.54 1.85
N ASN A 233 3.55 -4.41 2.89
CA ASN A 233 3.38 -5.13 4.16
C ASN A 233 2.31 -4.51 5.08
N ILE A 234 1.72 -3.37 4.72
CA ILE A 234 0.61 -2.76 5.48
C ILE A 234 -0.68 -3.56 5.30
N TYR A 235 -0.93 -4.14 4.13
CA TYR A 235 -2.12 -4.97 3.90
C TYR A 235 -2.22 -6.18 4.84
N PRO A 236 -1.21 -7.08 4.93
CA PRO A 236 -1.27 -8.20 5.86
C PRO A 236 -1.29 -7.75 7.33
N LEU A 237 -0.69 -6.59 7.66
CA LEU A 237 -0.81 -5.99 8.99
C LEU A 237 -2.27 -5.61 9.30
N MET A 238 -2.96 -4.91 8.38
CA MET A 238 -4.37 -4.55 8.55
C MET A 238 -5.27 -5.79 8.66
N CYS A 239 -5.04 -6.80 7.82
CA CYS A 239 -5.77 -8.08 7.92
C CYS A 239 -5.61 -8.72 9.29
N HIS A 240 -4.38 -8.72 9.82
CA HIS A 240 -4.08 -9.28 11.13
C HIS A 240 -4.78 -8.51 12.27
N LEU A 241 -4.74 -7.17 12.24
CA LEU A 241 -5.45 -6.33 13.22
C LEU A 241 -6.97 -6.54 13.18
N LEU A 242 -7.53 -6.77 12.00
CA LEU A 242 -8.95 -7.05 11.79
C LEU A 242 -9.32 -8.52 11.99
N LYS A 243 -8.35 -9.36 12.37
CA LYS A 243 -8.51 -10.81 12.57
C LYS A 243 -9.11 -11.52 11.35
N ILE A 244 -8.72 -11.11 10.15
CA ILE A 244 -9.10 -11.75 8.89
C ILE A 244 -7.90 -12.36 8.17
N THR A 245 -8.18 -13.36 7.35
CA THR A 245 -7.17 -13.97 6.46
C THR A 245 -6.91 -13.03 5.28
N PRO A 246 -5.66 -12.64 5.01
CA PRO A 246 -5.34 -11.86 3.82
C PRO A 246 -5.58 -12.66 2.54
N GLU A 247 -6.07 -12.01 1.49
CA GLU A 247 -6.07 -12.54 0.13
C GLU A 247 -4.63 -12.65 -0.40
N PRO A 248 -4.37 -13.41 -1.48
CA PRO A 248 -3.05 -13.47 -2.11
C PRO A 248 -2.48 -12.06 -2.39
N ASN A 249 -1.28 -11.79 -1.88
CA ASN A 249 -0.61 -10.49 -1.98
C ASN A 249 0.91 -10.67 -1.80
N ASP A 250 1.68 -9.64 -2.15
CA ASP A 250 3.15 -9.65 -2.09
C ASP A 250 3.72 -9.24 -0.71
N GLY A 251 2.86 -8.88 0.25
CA GLY A 251 3.26 -8.45 1.58
C GLY A 251 3.40 -9.61 2.58
N HIS A 252 4.20 -9.39 3.62
CA HIS A 252 4.43 -10.34 4.69
C HIS A 252 4.26 -9.72 6.07
N LEU A 253 3.41 -10.32 6.91
CA LEU A 253 3.19 -9.88 8.30
C LEU A 253 4.48 -9.86 9.12
N ASN A 254 5.44 -10.74 8.84
CA ASN A 254 6.71 -10.78 9.58
C ASN A 254 7.50 -9.47 9.50
N ALA A 255 7.33 -8.70 8.41
CA ALA A 255 7.95 -7.39 8.27
C ALA A 255 7.43 -6.36 9.30
N THR A 256 6.22 -6.57 9.83
CA THR A 256 5.54 -5.60 10.71
C THR A 256 5.10 -6.15 12.06
N ARG A 257 5.14 -7.48 12.26
CA ARG A 257 4.72 -8.17 13.49
C ARG A 257 5.42 -7.66 14.75
N HIS A 258 6.69 -7.27 14.63
CA HIS A 258 7.48 -6.75 15.74
C HIS A 258 6.98 -5.39 16.25
N MET A 259 6.06 -4.71 15.55
CA MET A 259 5.41 -3.48 16.01
C MET A 259 4.25 -3.75 16.98
N LEU A 260 3.74 -4.99 17.02
CA LEU A 260 2.54 -5.36 17.76
C LEU A 260 2.86 -5.79 19.19
N THR A 261 1.90 -5.66 20.09
CA THR A 261 2.01 -6.12 21.48
C THR A 261 2.07 -7.66 21.56
N SER A 262 2.65 -8.19 22.64
CA SER A 262 2.87 -9.63 22.84
C SER A 262 1.59 -10.47 22.90
N SER A 263 0.47 -9.89 23.33
CA SER A 263 -0.84 -10.55 23.34
C SER A 263 -1.34 -10.89 21.93
N ILE A 264 -0.97 -10.10 20.93
CA ILE A 264 -1.38 -10.28 19.53
C ILE A 264 -0.42 -11.21 18.77
N GLN A 265 0.86 -11.24 19.16
CA GLN A 265 1.86 -12.11 18.54
C GLN A 265 1.57 -13.62 18.78
N THR A 266 0.96 -13.98 19.91
CA THR A 266 0.68 -15.38 20.30
C THR A 266 -0.53 -16.00 19.61
N GLU A 267 -1.51 -15.21 19.16
CA GLU A 267 -2.67 -15.74 18.40
C GLU A 267 -2.27 -16.32 17.02
N SER A 268 -1.13 -15.91 16.48
CA SER A 268 -0.67 -16.32 15.13
C SER A 268 0.17 -17.59 15.07
N SER A 269 0.78 -18.02 16.19
CA SER A 269 1.68 -19.19 16.21
C SER A 269 0.96 -20.49 16.52
N SER A 270 -0.20 -20.43 17.17
CA SER A 270 -0.91 -21.64 17.62
C SER A 270 -1.75 -22.32 16.52
N GLY A 271 -2.19 -21.60 15.48
CA GLY A 271 -3.04 -22.17 14.41
C GLY A 271 -2.27 -22.91 13.31
N ASP A 272 -1.17 -22.33 12.82
CA ASP A 272 -0.44 -22.86 11.67
C ASP A 272 0.54 -23.99 12.06
N ASP A 273 1.12 -23.93 13.26
CA ASP A 273 2.04 -24.98 13.74
C ASP A 273 1.30 -26.29 14.04
N ILE A 274 0.04 -26.23 14.51
CA ILE A 274 -0.77 -27.43 14.77
C ILE A 274 -1.20 -28.09 13.46
N LEU A 275 -1.70 -27.32 12.48
CA LEU A 275 -2.13 -27.89 11.20
C LEU A 275 -0.95 -28.49 10.43
N SER A 276 0.17 -27.78 10.35
CA SER A 276 1.38 -28.28 9.68
C SER A 276 1.94 -29.55 10.33
N SER A 277 2.01 -29.60 11.66
CA SER A 277 2.45 -30.80 12.38
C SER A 277 1.49 -31.99 12.24
N VAL A 278 0.18 -31.74 12.17
CA VAL A 278 -0.83 -32.78 11.87
C VAL A 278 -0.70 -33.30 10.43
N PHE A 279 -0.48 -32.44 9.44
CA PHE A 279 -0.28 -32.87 8.04
C PHE A 279 1.01 -33.68 7.85
N ILE A 280 2.12 -33.25 8.48
CA ILE A 280 3.39 -33.99 8.47
C ILE A 280 3.24 -35.33 9.21
N GLY A 281 2.50 -35.36 10.32
CA GLY A 281 2.17 -36.57 11.07
C GLY A 281 1.34 -37.57 10.26
N LEU A 282 0.27 -37.11 9.60
CA LEU A 282 -0.58 -37.96 8.76
C LEU A 282 0.16 -38.48 7.51
N GLY A 283 0.95 -37.63 6.85
CA GLY A 283 1.75 -38.01 5.69
C GLY A 283 2.83 -39.06 6.02
N SER A 284 3.50 -38.92 7.16
CA SER A 284 4.52 -39.87 7.62
C SER A 284 3.92 -41.23 8.02
N VAL A 285 2.75 -41.25 8.67
CA VAL A 285 2.03 -42.49 8.99
C VAL A 285 1.56 -43.20 7.70
N ALA A 286 0.99 -42.46 6.75
CA ALA A 286 0.57 -43.03 5.47
C ALA A 286 1.75 -43.60 4.65
N GLY A 287 2.88 -42.87 4.61
CA GLY A 287 4.11 -43.33 3.97
C GLY A 287 4.68 -44.59 4.63
N PHE A 288 4.71 -44.64 5.97
CA PHE A 288 5.17 -45.81 6.72
C PHE A 288 4.29 -47.04 6.46
N LEU A 289 2.96 -46.89 6.50
CA LEU A 289 2.03 -47.98 6.21
C LEU A 289 2.16 -48.49 4.77
N PHE A 290 2.39 -47.59 3.80
CA PHE A 290 2.63 -47.98 2.41
C PHE A 290 3.92 -48.80 2.25
N ILE A 291 5.02 -48.41 2.92
CA ILE A 291 6.28 -49.15 2.90
C ILE A 291 6.11 -50.55 3.52
N VAL A 292 5.44 -50.64 4.68
CA VAL A 292 5.15 -51.93 5.33
C VAL A 292 4.34 -52.83 4.40
N PHE A 293 3.31 -52.30 3.73
CA PHE A 293 2.50 -53.05 2.77
C PHE A 293 3.32 -53.58 1.59
N VAL A 294 4.21 -52.76 1.00
CA VAL A 294 5.10 -53.17 -0.10
C VAL A 294 6.09 -54.26 0.36
N VAL A 295 6.64 -54.17 1.56
CA VAL A 295 7.53 -55.20 2.12
C VAL A 295 6.79 -56.52 2.36
N LEU A 296 5.57 -56.47 2.88
CA LEU A 296 4.74 -57.67 3.10
C LEU A 296 4.33 -58.33 1.78
N LEU A 297 3.96 -57.54 0.76
CA LEU A 297 3.69 -58.05 -0.59
C LEU A 297 4.94 -58.70 -1.20
N SER A 298 6.10 -58.05 -1.10
CA SER A 298 7.36 -58.57 -1.63
C SER A 298 7.77 -59.88 -0.97
N ARG A 299 7.64 -59.98 0.37
CA ARG A 299 7.87 -61.22 1.13
C ARG A 299 6.86 -62.31 0.77
N GLY A 300 5.59 -61.97 0.58
CA GLY A 300 4.55 -62.92 0.15
C GLY A 300 4.80 -63.50 -1.24
N ILE A 301 5.23 -62.66 -2.19
CA ILE A 301 5.59 -63.08 -3.56
C ILE A 301 6.85 -63.96 -3.54
N HIS A 302 7.87 -63.60 -2.75
CA HIS A 302 9.11 -64.38 -2.65
C HIS A 302 8.86 -65.76 -2.00
N LYS A 303 8.05 -65.83 -0.94
CA LYS A 303 7.65 -67.10 -0.31
C LYS A 303 6.85 -68.01 -1.26
N ARG A 304 5.99 -67.44 -2.11
CA ARG A 304 5.24 -68.22 -3.13
C ARG A 304 6.13 -68.74 -4.27
N ARG A 305 7.22 -68.06 -4.61
CA ARG A 305 8.19 -68.51 -5.63
C ARG A 305 9.12 -69.61 -5.11
N GLY A 306 9.49 -69.62 -3.83
CA GLY A 306 10.33 -70.65 -3.22
C GLY A 306 9.66 -72.02 -3.02
N ASN A 307 8.32 -72.08 -3.00
CA ASN A 307 7.57 -73.32 -2.74
C ASN A 307 7.11 -74.06 -4.02
N LYS A 308 7.61 -73.68 -5.21
CA LYS A 308 7.25 -74.31 -6.51
C LYS A 308 8.34 -75.21 -7.12
N SER A 309 9.38 -75.57 -6.36
CA SER A 309 10.38 -76.55 -6.77
C SER A 309 10.47 -77.71 -5.76
N ARG A 310 9.51 -78.63 -5.82
CA ARG A 310 9.63 -80.02 -5.37
C ARG A 310 8.50 -80.83 -5.98
#